data_AF-A0A0C2JQL7-F1
#
_entry.id   AF-A0A0C2JQL7-F1
#
_cell.length_a   1.000
_cell.length_b   1.000
_cell.length_c   1.000
_cell.angle_alpha   90.00
_cell.angle_beta   90.00
_cell.angle_gamma   90.00
#
_symmetry.space_group_name_H-M   'P 1'
#
loop_
_entity.id
_entity.type
_entity.pdbx_description
1 polymer ?
#
loop_
_entity_poly.entity_id
_entity_poly.type
_entity_poly.pdbx_seq_one_letter_code
_entity_poly.pdbx_strand_id
1 'polypeptide(L)'
;MMVTCEIVASRHKIECSRTRDILHPGPRPCYISKEMSDYFKNCTPDDLISKGDILCPEAFYIECQINDQRVCISKMCDGFEDCQDGSDENKFCHSQNFSRTINVDYHDNGYIEFSWRAEDPGSSFEVTIVDIIQESIFIKEVVKQARIKVGGHVNCGEYTIIAKNTISYNIQFETYQYLQTKSYAPINLAYDSNNQTLKWDFDAHTCVPRIFYIECHSNMRIKRTFTIQNWYKIESMHELECKVAACPRQIFNQSCSPFAEIIYPFRVRKPVVPMFMITIIIISALIILYGLSIPLRICINIKIHEFSPFKNLKFFKKLLSR
;
A
#
# COMPACT_ATOMS: atom_id res chain seq x y z
N MET A 1 15.58 6.18 -24.81
CA MET A 1 15.28 7.58 -24.45
C MET A 1 14.71 7.54 -23.04
N MET A 2 15.55 7.79 -22.03
CA MET A 2 15.16 7.70 -20.62
C MET A 2 14.75 9.09 -20.12
N VAL A 3 13.67 9.13 -19.33
CA VAL A 3 13.21 10.31 -18.60
C VAL A 3 13.47 10.02 -17.13
N THR A 4 14.29 10.84 -16.49
CA THR A 4 14.41 10.88 -15.03
C THR A 4 13.41 11.88 -14.49
N CYS A 5 12.48 11.43 -13.65
CA CYS A 5 11.61 12.33 -12.90
C CYS A 5 12.30 12.67 -11.57
N GLU A 6 12.82 13.88 -11.45
CA GLU A 6 13.12 14.46 -10.14
C GLU A 6 11.85 15.15 -9.63
N ILE A 7 11.32 14.69 -8.50
CA ILE A 7 10.20 15.34 -7.82
C ILE A 7 10.81 16.47 -6.97
N VAL A 8 10.82 17.69 -7.50
CA VAL A 8 11.09 18.88 -6.71
C VAL A 8 9.78 19.30 -6.05
N ALA A 9 9.70 19.09 -4.74
CA ALA A 9 8.54 19.45 -3.93
C ALA A 9 8.45 20.97 -3.77
N SER A 10 7.85 21.65 -4.75
CA SER A 10 7.27 22.99 -4.59
C SER A 10 6.57 23.40 -5.89
N ARG A 11 5.23 23.47 -5.81
CA ARG A 11 4.26 23.90 -6.83
C ARG A 11 3.81 22.81 -7.80
N HIS A 12 2.48 22.68 -7.91
CA HIS A 12 1.75 21.72 -8.72
C HIS A 12 1.94 22.00 -10.23
N LYS A 13 3.12 21.66 -10.76
CA LYS A 13 3.35 21.58 -12.21
C LYS A 13 4.39 20.50 -12.49
N ILE A 14 3.97 19.43 -13.16
CA ILE A 14 4.89 18.41 -13.68
C ILE A 14 5.42 18.95 -15.01
N GLU A 15 6.62 19.54 -15.00
CA GLU A 15 7.33 19.91 -16.23
C GLU A 15 8.38 18.84 -16.57
N CYS A 16 8.17 18.16 -17.70
CA CYS A 16 9.16 17.24 -18.27
C CYS A 16 10.23 18.05 -19.02
N SER A 17 11.39 18.28 -18.39
CA SER A 17 12.52 18.91 -19.08
C SER A 17 13.45 17.86 -19.71
N ARG A 18 13.88 18.11 -20.96
CA ARG A 18 14.86 17.30 -21.69
C ARG A 18 16.29 17.67 -21.26
N THR A 19 17.00 16.75 -20.62
CA THR A 19 18.45 16.85 -20.45
C THR A 19 19.17 15.83 -21.33
N ARG A 20 20.29 16.26 -21.94
CA ARG A 20 21.14 15.45 -22.82
C ARG A 20 22.18 14.64 -22.02
N ASP A 21 22.20 13.34 -22.27
CA ASP A 21 23.26 12.31 -22.26
C ASP A 21 24.52 12.46 -21.38
N ILE A 22 24.80 11.44 -20.53
CA ILE A 22 26.10 10.72 -20.40
C ILE A 22 25.84 9.23 -20.01
N LEU A 23 26.60 8.30 -20.60
CA LEU A 23 26.51 6.82 -20.58
C LEU A 23 26.96 6.12 -19.27
N HIS A 24 26.20 5.10 -18.80
CA HIS A 24 26.60 3.74 -18.31
C HIS A 24 25.45 3.05 -17.49
N PRO A 25 25.48 1.72 -17.16
CA PRO A 25 24.36 0.82 -17.40
C PRO A 25 23.27 0.75 -16.29
N GLY A 26 22.10 1.29 -16.62
CA GLY A 26 20.80 0.59 -16.57
C GLY A 26 20.12 0.30 -15.22
N PRO A 27 19.25 1.19 -14.71
CA PRO A 27 18.11 0.82 -13.89
C PRO A 27 16.89 0.48 -14.76
N ARG A 28 16.09 -0.52 -14.33
CA ARG A 28 14.85 -0.93 -15.00
C ARG A 28 13.79 0.19 -14.90
N PRO A 29 13.00 0.46 -15.95
CA PRO A 29 11.96 1.48 -15.91
C PRO A 29 10.85 1.09 -14.92
N CYS A 30 10.40 2.07 -14.14
CA CYS A 30 9.17 1.96 -13.35
C CYS A 30 7.98 2.06 -14.32
N TYR A 31 7.20 0.99 -14.42
CA TYR A 31 5.95 1.00 -15.17
C TYR A 31 4.83 1.48 -14.24
N ILE A 32 4.24 2.64 -14.54
CA ILE A 32 2.91 2.99 -14.05
C ILE A 32 1.94 2.00 -14.72
N SER A 33 1.06 1.37 -13.96
CA SER A 33 0.11 0.40 -14.52
C SER A 33 -0.78 1.08 -15.57
N LYS A 34 -1.07 0.36 -16.66
CA LYS A 34 -1.85 0.87 -17.80
C LYS A 34 -3.24 1.37 -17.38
N GLU A 35 -3.84 0.75 -16.37
CA GLU A 35 -5.11 1.17 -15.74
C GLU A 35 -5.06 2.57 -15.13
N MET A 36 -3.90 3.00 -14.62
CA MET A 36 -3.75 4.31 -13.98
C MET A 36 -3.54 5.42 -15.01
N SER A 37 -3.02 5.10 -16.21
CA SER A 37 -2.91 6.07 -17.31
C SER A 37 -4.25 6.39 -17.97
N ASP A 38 -5.20 5.44 -17.97
CA ASP A 38 -6.50 5.64 -18.60
C ASP A 38 -7.44 6.45 -17.69
N TYR A 39 -7.25 6.41 -16.37
CA TYR A 39 -8.00 7.23 -15.41
C TYR A 39 -7.69 8.73 -15.54
N PHE A 40 -6.43 9.10 -15.79
CA PHE A 40 -6.02 10.52 -15.95
C PHE A 40 -6.29 11.09 -17.34
N LYS A 41 -6.64 10.26 -18.33
CA LYS A 41 -6.84 10.70 -19.72
C LYS A 41 -8.21 11.34 -19.99
N ASN A 42 -9.14 11.23 -19.05
CA ASN A 42 -10.54 11.66 -19.21
C ASN A 42 -10.90 12.94 -18.45
N CYS A 43 -9.94 13.65 -17.84
CA CYS A 43 -10.21 14.96 -17.24
C CYS A 43 -9.91 16.05 -18.28
N THR A 44 -10.94 16.51 -18.99
CA THR A 44 -10.91 17.75 -19.77
C THR A 44 -10.97 18.96 -18.81
N PRO A 45 -10.00 19.89 -18.85
CA PRO A 45 -9.99 21.08 -17.99
C PRO A 45 -11.21 22.00 -18.17
N ASP A 46 -11.90 21.89 -19.30
CA ASP A 46 -12.95 22.83 -19.70
C ASP A 46 -14.34 22.49 -19.11
N ASP A 47 -14.53 21.33 -18.47
CA ASP A 47 -15.81 20.93 -17.86
C ASP A 47 -15.98 21.36 -16.38
N LEU A 48 -14.98 22.03 -15.79
CA LEU A 48 -15.00 22.51 -14.38
C LEU A 48 -15.21 24.03 -14.23
N ILE A 49 -15.45 24.76 -15.33
CA ILE A 49 -15.72 26.21 -15.30
C ILE A 49 -17.10 26.49 -15.93
N SER A 50 -18.10 25.75 -15.50
CA SER A 50 -19.48 26.23 -15.55
C SER A 50 -19.74 26.98 -14.25
N LYS A 51 -20.32 28.16 -14.37
CA LYS A 51 -20.61 29.18 -13.36
C LYS A 51 -21.62 28.72 -12.28
N GLY A 52 -21.42 27.52 -11.75
CA GLY A 52 -22.11 27.01 -10.57
C GLY A 52 -21.29 27.39 -9.36
N ASP A 53 -21.91 28.12 -8.45
CA ASP A 53 -21.34 28.43 -7.14
C ASP A 53 -20.80 27.12 -6.53
N ILE A 54 -19.48 27.03 -6.37
CA ILE A 54 -18.88 25.95 -5.62
C ILE A 54 -19.40 26.15 -4.20
N LEU A 55 -20.35 25.31 -3.80
CA LEU A 55 -20.88 25.30 -2.44
C LEU A 55 -19.71 25.03 -1.49
N CYS A 56 -19.35 26.05 -0.71
CA CYS A 56 -18.43 25.84 0.38
C CYS A 56 -19.18 25.12 1.50
N PRO A 57 -18.59 24.09 2.11
CA PRO A 57 -19.25 23.43 3.22
C PRO A 57 -19.48 24.45 4.35
N GLU A 58 -20.57 24.33 5.11
CA GLU A 58 -21.00 25.36 6.07
C GLU A 58 -19.91 25.74 7.10
N ALA A 59 -19.01 24.81 7.40
CA ALA A 59 -17.90 25.01 8.31
C ALA A 59 -16.74 25.85 7.74
N PHE A 60 -16.77 26.20 6.45
CA PHE A 60 -15.72 26.91 5.73
C PHE A 60 -16.09 28.34 5.38
N TYR A 61 -17.07 28.91 6.07
CA TYR A 61 -17.41 30.31 5.89
C TYR A 61 -16.75 31.18 6.97
N ILE A 62 -16.24 32.34 6.54
CA ILE A 62 -15.96 33.47 7.42
C ILE A 62 -17.13 34.44 7.34
N GLU A 63 -17.50 35.00 8.48
CA GLU A 63 -18.47 36.10 8.54
C GLU A 63 -17.73 37.41 8.24
N CYS A 64 -18.19 38.11 7.21
CA CYS A 64 -17.79 39.49 6.92
C CYS A 64 -18.20 40.39 8.09
N GLN A 65 -17.54 41.54 8.26
CA GLN A 65 -17.87 42.43 9.39
C GLN A 65 -19.23 43.11 9.24
N ILE A 66 -19.72 43.24 8.00
CA ILE A 66 -20.98 43.91 7.67
C ILE A 66 -22.01 42.93 7.06
N ASN A 67 -23.28 43.11 7.46
CA ASN A 67 -24.48 42.50 6.86
C ASN A 67 -24.63 40.97 6.97
N ASP A 68 -24.00 40.32 7.95
CA ASP A 68 -24.02 38.85 8.10
C ASP A 68 -23.62 38.09 6.82
N GLN A 69 -22.90 38.78 5.91
CA GLN A 69 -22.42 38.16 4.70
C GLN A 69 -21.37 37.11 5.08
N ARG A 70 -21.39 35.99 4.34
CA ARG A 70 -20.45 34.90 4.52
C ARG A 70 -19.71 34.66 3.22
N VAL A 71 -18.38 34.57 3.30
CA VAL A 71 -17.54 34.18 2.17
C VAL A 71 -16.72 32.95 2.54
N CYS A 72 -16.33 32.18 1.56
CA CYS A 72 -15.55 30.97 1.84
C CYS A 72 -14.15 31.35 2.33
N ILE A 73 -13.60 30.57 3.24
CA ILE A 73 -12.21 30.69 3.71
C ILE A 73 -11.23 30.68 2.53
N SER A 74 -11.51 29.90 1.47
CA SER A 74 -10.68 29.84 0.26
C SER A 74 -10.63 31.15 -0.53
N LYS A 75 -11.58 32.08 -0.28
CA LYS A 75 -11.62 33.41 -0.87
C LYS A 75 -10.97 34.48 0.00
N MET A 76 -10.60 34.15 1.24
CA MET A 76 -9.95 35.10 2.12
C MET A 76 -8.53 35.42 1.63
N CYS A 77 -8.22 36.71 1.45
CA CYS A 77 -6.95 37.19 0.92
C CYS A 77 -6.55 36.56 -0.43
N ASP A 78 -7.53 36.30 -1.31
CA ASP A 78 -7.29 35.84 -2.67
C ASP A 78 -7.02 37.00 -3.66
N GLY A 79 -7.13 38.23 -3.18
CA GLY A 79 -6.90 39.47 -3.92
C GLY A 79 -8.16 40.04 -4.55
N PHE A 80 -9.34 39.45 -4.30
CA PHE A 80 -10.64 39.92 -4.76
C PHE A 80 -11.55 40.20 -3.56
N GLU A 81 -12.18 41.37 -3.55
CA GLU A 81 -13.18 41.72 -2.52
C GLU A 81 -14.47 40.93 -2.79
N ASP A 82 -14.66 39.82 -2.09
CA ASP A 82 -15.89 39.04 -2.08
C ASP A 82 -16.86 39.52 -0.98
N CYS A 83 -16.36 40.06 0.14
CA CYS A 83 -17.21 40.77 1.09
C CYS A 83 -17.52 42.19 0.61
N GLN A 84 -18.76 42.67 0.82
CA GLN A 84 -19.16 44.05 0.46
C GLN A 84 -18.35 45.13 1.17
N ASP A 85 -17.77 44.81 2.33
CA ASP A 85 -16.93 45.70 3.14
C ASP A 85 -15.42 45.51 2.90
N GLY A 86 -15.04 44.58 2.01
CA GLY A 86 -13.65 44.19 1.74
C GLY A 86 -12.95 43.59 2.97
N SER A 87 -13.68 43.11 3.97
CA SER A 87 -13.09 42.58 5.21
C SER A 87 -12.31 41.27 4.99
N ASP A 88 -12.60 40.56 3.92
CA ASP A 88 -11.85 39.41 3.41
C ASP A 88 -10.50 39.79 2.79
N GLU A 89 -10.32 41.04 2.34
CA GLU A 89 -9.10 41.60 1.74
C GLU A 89 -8.43 42.69 2.60
N ASN A 90 -8.62 42.63 3.92
CA ASN A 90 -8.09 43.62 4.86
C ASN A 90 -6.56 43.84 4.70
N LYS A 91 -6.05 44.98 5.19
CA LYS A 91 -4.63 45.36 5.23
C LYS A 91 -3.67 44.27 5.71
N PHE A 92 -4.15 43.34 6.54
CA PHE A 92 -3.37 42.18 6.93
C PHE A 92 -2.97 41.34 5.69
N CYS A 93 -3.83 41.17 4.69
CA CYS A 93 -3.58 40.40 3.46
C CYS A 93 -2.35 40.92 2.70
N HIS A 94 -2.10 42.22 2.76
CA HIS A 94 -0.94 42.86 2.14
C HIS A 94 0.37 42.64 2.89
N SER A 95 0.33 42.27 4.17
CA SER A 95 1.51 41.85 4.92
C SER A 95 1.81 40.38 4.59
N GLN A 96 2.36 40.17 3.39
CA GLN A 96 2.66 38.88 2.77
C GLN A 96 2.92 37.74 3.78
N ASN A 97 2.20 36.62 3.55
CA ASN A 97 2.09 35.38 4.33
C ASN A 97 0.80 35.27 5.18
N PHE A 98 -0.38 35.37 4.58
CA PHE A 98 -1.60 34.84 5.21
C PHE A 98 -1.50 33.33 5.49
N SER A 99 -0.69 32.62 4.71
CA SER A 99 -0.14 31.31 5.06
C SER A 99 1.01 31.44 6.08
N ARG A 100 0.75 32.06 7.24
CA ARG A 100 1.59 31.82 8.43
C ARG A 100 1.20 30.44 8.92
N THR A 101 1.88 29.48 8.32
CA THR A 101 1.72 28.04 8.40
C THR A 101 1.42 27.63 9.84
N ILE A 102 0.24 27.09 10.09
CA ILE A 102 0.03 26.33 11.31
C ILE A 102 0.97 25.14 11.18
N ASN A 103 1.94 25.04 12.07
CA ASN A 103 2.80 23.87 12.13
C ASN A 103 1.98 22.71 12.70
N VAL A 104 1.98 21.59 11.98
CA VAL A 104 1.25 20.38 12.35
C VAL A 104 2.26 19.30 12.75
N ASP A 105 2.36 19.03 14.04
CA ASP A 105 3.23 18.01 14.61
C ASP A 105 2.41 16.76 14.97
N TYR A 106 2.62 15.67 14.23
CA TYR A 106 1.92 14.40 14.45
C TYR A 106 2.55 13.62 15.61
N HIS A 107 1.74 13.22 16.58
CA HIS A 107 2.13 12.36 17.70
C HIS A 107 1.48 10.98 17.57
N ASP A 108 1.97 10.03 18.36
CA ASP A 108 1.37 8.70 18.47
C ASP A 108 -0.07 8.75 19.03
N ASN A 109 -0.85 7.70 18.76
CA ASN A 109 -2.19 7.47 19.33
C ASN A 109 -3.24 8.55 19.00
N GLY A 110 -3.17 9.16 17.81
CA GLY A 110 -4.19 10.13 17.39
C GLY A 110 -4.05 11.52 18.00
N TYR A 111 -2.88 11.81 18.58
CA TYR A 111 -2.57 13.15 19.05
C TYR A 111 -1.89 13.97 17.96
N ILE A 112 -2.31 15.22 17.82
CA ILE A 112 -1.70 16.20 16.92
C ILE A 112 -1.48 17.47 17.73
N GLU A 113 -0.29 18.04 17.63
CA GLU A 113 0.02 19.35 18.19
C GLU A 113 0.07 20.37 17.07
N PHE A 114 -0.70 21.44 17.24
CA PHE A 114 -0.72 22.56 16.33
C PHE A 114 -0.02 23.72 17.02
N SER A 115 0.82 24.44 16.28
CA SER A 115 1.42 25.69 16.75
C SER A 115 1.45 26.73 15.65
N TRP A 116 1.29 27.99 16.02
CA TRP A 116 1.26 29.09 15.08
C TRP A 116 1.92 30.34 15.67
N ARG A 117 2.15 31.34 14.81
CA ARG A 117 2.76 32.60 15.26
C ARG A 117 1.68 33.56 15.75
N ALA A 118 1.84 33.99 16.99
CA ALA A 118 1.09 35.10 17.58
C ALA A 118 1.98 36.33 17.71
N GLU A 119 1.44 37.50 17.37
CA GLU A 119 2.13 38.78 17.54
C GLU A 119 2.10 39.22 19.00
N ASP A 120 0.97 38.99 19.67
CA ASP A 120 0.77 39.36 21.07
C ASP A 120 0.70 38.12 21.98
N PRO A 121 1.58 37.98 22.99
CA PRO A 121 1.60 36.83 23.90
C PRO A 121 0.38 36.78 24.84
N GLY A 122 -0.42 37.85 24.92
CA GLY A 122 -1.67 37.91 25.69
C GLY A 122 -2.93 37.56 24.90
N SER A 123 -2.80 37.21 23.61
CA SER A 123 -3.95 36.86 22.78
C SER A 123 -4.55 35.51 23.16
N SER A 124 -5.89 35.44 23.21
CA SER A 124 -6.62 34.18 23.12
C SER A 124 -7.04 33.88 21.69
N PHE A 125 -7.18 32.59 21.37
CA PHE A 125 -7.54 32.09 20.06
C PHE A 125 -8.74 31.16 20.15
N GLU A 126 -9.77 31.43 19.36
CA GLU A 126 -10.83 30.46 19.09
C GLU A 126 -10.32 29.49 18.01
N VAL A 127 -10.10 28.24 18.40
CA VAL A 127 -9.61 27.18 17.51
C VAL A 127 -10.76 26.25 17.17
N THR A 128 -10.98 26.06 15.88
CA THR A 128 -11.95 25.11 15.34
C THR A 128 -11.22 24.10 14.46
N ILE A 129 -11.48 22.81 14.68
CA ILE A 129 -11.03 21.73 13.79
C ILE A 129 -12.27 21.09 13.18
N VAL A 130 -12.27 20.97 11.87
CA VAL A 130 -13.40 20.46 11.08
C VAL A 130 -12.96 19.19 10.37
N ASP A 131 -13.76 18.13 10.46
CA ASP A 131 -13.63 16.95 9.58
C ASP A 131 -14.28 17.31 8.24
N ILE A 132 -13.47 17.38 7.18
CA ILE A 132 -13.93 17.86 5.87
C ILE A 132 -14.90 16.86 5.25
N ILE A 133 -14.68 15.56 5.45
CA ILE A 133 -15.47 14.50 4.81
C ILE A 133 -16.84 14.38 5.49
N GLN A 134 -16.87 14.50 6.82
CA GLN A 134 -18.11 14.42 7.59
C GLN A 134 -18.82 15.78 7.72
N GLU A 135 -18.20 16.86 7.23
CA GLU A 135 -18.68 18.24 7.37
C GLU A 135 -19.06 18.60 8.81
N SER A 136 -18.30 18.08 9.78
CA SER A 136 -18.61 18.22 11.20
C SER A 136 -17.50 18.88 11.98
N ILE A 137 -17.88 19.65 13.00
CA ILE A 137 -16.93 20.26 13.93
C ILE A 137 -16.37 19.16 14.81
N PHE A 138 -15.09 18.84 14.62
CA PHE A 138 -14.36 17.88 15.44
C PHE A 138 -14.00 18.49 16.79
N ILE A 139 -13.48 19.74 16.80
CA ILE A 139 -13.14 20.48 18.02
C ILE A 139 -13.49 21.95 17.86
N LYS A 140 -13.94 22.56 18.97
CA LYS A 140 -14.08 24.01 19.11
C LYS A 140 -13.68 24.43 20.52
N GLU A 141 -12.57 25.14 20.67
CA GLU A 141 -12.02 25.52 21.98
C GLU A 141 -11.39 26.92 21.93
N VAL A 142 -11.42 27.66 23.05
CA VAL A 142 -10.67 28.91 23.21
C VAL A 142 -9.38 28.65 23.98
N VAL A 143 -8.22 28.87 23.35
CA VAL A 143 -6.90 28.66 23.96
C VAL A 143 -6.19 29.99 24.22
N LYS A 144 -5.40 30.06 25.30
CA LYS A 144 -4.64 31.28 25.68
C LYS A 144 -3.24 31.35 25.07
N GLN A 145 -2.82 30.31 24.37
CA GLN A 145 -1.50 30.21 23.77
C GLN A 145 -1.66 29.89 22.29
N ALA A 146 -0.67 30.27 21.47
CA ALA A 146 -0.62 29.99 20.04
C ALA A 146 -0.22 28.53 19.74
N ARG A 147 -0.78 27.59 20.53
CA ARG A 147 -0.57 26.15 20.45
C ARG A 147 -1.75 25.42 21.06
N ILE A 148 -2.08 24.26 20.50
CA ILE A 148 -3.08 23.35 21.05
C ILE A 148 -2.66 21.91 20.76
N LYS A 149 -2.85 21.03 21.72
CA LYS A 149 -2.65 19.59 21.54
C LYS A 149 -4.00 18.89 21.59
N VAL A 150 -4.32 18.18 20.52
CA VAL A 150 -5.63 17.58 20.30
C VAL A 150 -5.46 16.07 20.15
N GLY A 151 -6.29 15.30 20.87
CA GLY A 151 -6.41 13.84 20.69
C GLY A 151 -7.63 13.46 19.85
N GLY A 152 -7.88 12.16 19.73
CA GLY A 152 -9.13 11.63 19.14
C GLY A 152 -9.12 11.44 17.62
N HIS A 153 -8.01 11.76 16.95
CA HIS A 153 -7.83 11.40 15.55
C HIS A 153 -7.61 9.88 15.44
N VAL A 154 -8.70 9.13 15.40
CA VAL A 154 -8.67 7.66 15.35
C VAL A 154 -8.80 7.16 13.92
N ASN A 155 -9.63 7.81 13.13
CA ASN A 155 -9.84 7.50 11.74
C ASN A 155 -8.97 8.40 10.90
N CYS A 156 -8.45 7.84 9.83
CA CYS A 156 -7.71 8.62 8.88
C CYS A 156 -8.71 9.48 8.08
N GLY A 157 -8.39 10.75 7.93
CA GLY A 157 -9.34 11.76 7.50
C GLY A 157 -8.63 13.03 7.07
N GLU A 158 -9.37 13.85 6.33
CA GLU A 158 -8.93 15.18 5.96
C GLU A 158 -9.60 16.17 6.91
N TYR A 159 -8.80 17.07 7.47
CA TYR A 159 -9.22 18.00 8.48
C TYR A 159 -8.76 19.40 8.12
N THR A 160 -9.49 20.41 8.58
CA THR A 160 -9.02 21.80 8.54
C THR A 160 -9.02 22.35 9.95
N ILE A 161 -7.88 22.89 10.37
CA ILE A 161 -7.76 23.68 11.59
C ILE A 161 -7.87 25.16 11.23
N ILE A 162 -8.64 25.89 12.02
CA ILE A 162 -8.86 27.33 11.93
C ILE A 162 -8.56 27.92 13.30
N ALA A 163 -7.58 28.81 13.41
CA ALA A 163 -7.23 29.54 14.62
C ALA A 163 -7.54 31.04 14.42
N LYS A 164 -8.54 31.55 15.15
CA LYS A 164 -8.98 32.94 15.09
C LYS A 164 -8.55 33.70 16.34
N ASN A 165 -7.73 34.73 16.20
CA ASN A 165 -7.37 35.63 17.30
C ASN A 165 -8.64 36.38 17.78
N THR A 166 -8.93 36.28 19.08
CA THR A 166 -10.14 36.87 19.69
C THR A 166 -10.11 38.40 19.81
N ILE A 167 -8.93 39.03 19.70
CA ILE A 167 -8.74 40.48 19.83
C ILE A 167 -8.54 41.10 18.46
N SER A 168 -7.57 40.60 17.69
CA SER A 168 -7.24 41.18 16.38
C SER A 168 -8.12 40.66 15.24
N TYR A 169 -8.90 39.60 15.48
CA TYR A 169 -9.68 38.88 14.47
C TYR A 169 -8.84 38.27 13.34
N ASN A 170 -7.51 38.19 13.51
CA ASN A 170 -6.64 37.52 12.54
C ASN A 170 -6.96 36.03 12.51
N ILE A 171 -7.21 35.50 11.31
CA ILE A 171 -7.50 34.09 11.07
C ILE A 171 -6.28 33.43 10.45
N GLN A 172 -5.92 32.26 10.96
CA GLN A 172 -4.96 31.35 10.36
C GLN A 172 -5.66 30.01 10.17
N PHE A 173 -5.41 29.33 9.06
CA PHE A 173 -5.95 28.01 8.84
C PHE A 173 -4.96 27.13 8.09
N GLU A 174 -5.11 25.82 8.22
CA GLU A 174 -4.32 24.82 7.52
C GLU A 174 -5.17 23.56 7.32
N THR A 175 -5.10 22.99 6.13
CA THR A 175 -5.72 21.70 5.83
C THR A 175 -4.67 20.61 5.99
N TYR A 176 -4.99 19.58 6.77
CA TYR A 176 -4.08 18.48 7.06
C TYR A 176 -4.77 17.14 6.91
N GLN A 177 -3.99 16.14 6.50
CA GLN A 177 -4.45 14.75 6.45
C GLN A 177 -3.88 14.01 7.64
N TYR A 178 -4.77 13.51 8.51
CA TYR A 178 -4.32 12.62 9.57
C TYR A 178 -4.20 11.20 9.01
N LEU A 179 -2.98 10.70 9.00
CA LEU A 179 -2.63 9.33 8.65
C LEU A 179 -2.11 8.65 9.90
N GLN A 180 -2.69 7.52 10.29
CA GLN A 180 -2.15 6.73 11.38
C GLN A 180 -0.71 6.31 11.01
N THR A 181 0.26 6.80 11.79
CA THR A 181 1.69 6.69 11.48
C THR A 181 2.20 5.24 11.56
N LYS A 182 1.55 4.40 12.39
CA LYS A 182 1.94 3.00 12.57
C LYS A 182 1.15 2.10 11.64
N SER A 183 1.84 1.64 10.59
CA SER A 183 1.32 0.56 9.74
C SER A 183 1.60 -0.78 10.43
N TYR A 184 0.56 -1.51 10.79
CA TYR A 184 0.69 -2.85 11.34
C TYR A 184 1.10 -3.85 10.26
N ALA A 185 1.82 -4.90 10.65
CA ALA A 185 2.09 -6.00 9.74
C ALA A 185 0.78 -6.69 9.35
N PRO A 186 0.64 -7.19 8.11
CA PRO A 186 -0.46 -8.10 7.77
C PRO A 186 -0.52 -9.28 8.75
N ILE A 187 -1.73 -9.72 9.09
CA ILE A 187 -1.98 -10.81 10.02
C ILE A 187 -2.64 -11.98 9.29
N ASN A 188 -2.72 -13.14 9.95
CA ASN A 188 -3.36 -14.34 9.39
C ASN A 188 -2.88 -14.66 7.97
N LEU A 189 -1.59 -14.49 7.71
CA LEU A 189 -0.99 -14.94 6.47
C LEU A 189 -1.33 -16.43 6.33
N ALA A 190 -1.77 -16.87 5.16
CA ALA A 190 -2.22 -18.23 4.95
C ALA A 190 -2.04 -18.61 3.48
N TYR A 191 -1.58 -19.83 3.22
CA TYR A 191 -1.46 -20.35 1.87
C TYR A 191 -2.58 -21.33 1.56
N ASP A 192 -3.34 -21.02 0.53
CA ASP A 192 -4.40 -21.86 -0.02
C ASP A 192 -3.81 -22.74 -1.14
N SER A 193 -3.55 -24.01 -0.84
CA SER A 193 -2.92 -24.95 -1.76
C SER A 193 -3.79 -25.29 -2.98
N ASN A 194 -5.11 -25.25 -2.83
CA ASN A 194 -6.04 -25.58 -3.90
C ASN A 194 -6.01 -24.51 -4.98
N ASN A 195 -5.92 -23.25 -4.56
CA ASN A 195 -5.90 -22.09 -5.46
C ASN A 195 -4.51 -21.52 -5.72
N GLN A 196 -3.47 -22.10 -5.11
CA GLN A 196 -2.09 -21.60 -5.15
C GLN A 196 -2.00 -20.12 -4.76
N THR A 197 -2.77 -19.71 -3.76
CA THR A 197 -2.95 -18.30 -3.40
C THR A 197 -2.49 -18.05 -1.98
N LEU A 198 -1.60 -17.08 -1.81
CA LEU A 198 -1.25 -16.51 -0.51
C LEU A 198 -2.31 -15.47 -0.15
N LYS A 199 -2.92 -15.57 1.02
CA LYS A 199 -3.94 -14.64 1.54
C LYS A 199 -3.48 -14.10 2.88
N TRP A 200 -3.90 -12.89 3.22
CA TRP A 200 -3.67 -12.30 4.53
C TRP A 200 -4.82 -11.37 4.89
N ASP A 201 -4.97 -11.16 6.18
CA ASP A 201 -5.85 -10.12 6.71
C ASP A 201 -5.03 -8.86 6.99
N PHE A 202 -5.67 -7.71 6.84
CA PHE A 202 -5.06 -6.43 7.13
C PHE A 202 -6.16 -5.46 7.56
N ASP A 203 -5.90 -4.70 8.61
CA ASP A 203 -6.80 -3.63 9.06
C ASP A 203 -6.69 -2.44 8.11
N ALA A 204 -7.47 -2.50 7.04
CA ALA A 204 -7.51 -1.50 6.00
C ALA A 204 -8.16 -0.23 6.52
N HIS A 205 -7.34 0.70 7.01
CA HIS A 205 -7.77 2.07 7.22
C HIS A 205 -8.26 2.64 5.89
N THR A 206 -9.53 3.03 5.84
CA THR A 206 -10.28 3.28 4.61
C THR A 206 -9.67 4.35 3.69
N CYS A 207 -8.98 5.34 4.25
CA CYS A 207 -8.49 6.48 3.49
C CYS A 207 -7.06 6.32 2.95
N VAL A 208 -6.29 5.31 3.40
CA VAL A 208 -4.91 5.11 2.92
C VAL A 208 -4.88 3.90 2.01
N PRO A 209 -4.91 4.08 0.68
CA PRO A 209 -4.73 2.95 -0.21
C PRO A 209 -3.40 2.29 0.10
N ARG A 210 -3.42 0.97 0.28
CA ARG A 210 -2.23 0.17 0.58
C ARG A 210 -1.80 -0.63 -0.63
N ILE A 211 -0.49 -0.79 -0.72
CA ILE A 211 0.14 -1.76 -1.60
C ILE A 211 0.84 -2.77 -0.70
N PHE A 212 0.61 -4.04 -0.93
CA PHE A 212 1.30 -5.11 -0.24
C PHE A 212 2.57 -5.46 -1.00
N TYR A 213 3.70 -5.35 -0.32
CA TYR A 213 5.00 -5.82 -0.79
C TYR A 213 5.19 -7.26 -0.37
N ILE A 214 5.36 -8.15 -1.35
CA ILE A 214 5.50 -9.59 -1.15
C ILE A 214 6.91 -9.97 -1.52
N GLU A 215 7.60 -10.63 -0.59
CA GLU A 215 8.92 -11.18 -0.81
C GLU A 215 8.87 -12.68 -0.57
N CYS A 216 9.15 -13.46 -1.61
CA CYS A 216 9.19 -14.92 -1.55
C CYS A 216 10.59 -15.44 -1.87
N HIS A 217 11.13 -16.29 -1.00
CA HIS A 217 12.47 -16.85 -1.11
C HIS A 217 12.40 -18.29 -1.58
N SER A 218 13.09 -18.61 -2.68
CA SER A 218 13.24 -19.98 -3.19
C SER A 218 14.71 -20.31 -3.35
N ASN A 219 15.24 -21.14 -2.45
CA ASN A 219 16.65 -21.52 -2.37
C ASN A 219 17.61 -20.31 -2.36
N MET A 220 18.01 -19.82 -3.54
CA MET A 220 18.91 -18.69 -3.75
C MET A 220 18.27 -17.50 -4.50
N ARG A 221 16.98 -17.57 -4.84
CA ARG A 221 16.28 -16.53 -5.60
C ARG A 221 15.24 -15.86 -4.73
N ILE A 222 15.23 -14.53 -4.74
CA ILE A 222 14.22 -13.71 -4.07
C ILE A 222 13.29 -13.15 -5.15
N LYS A 223 12.03 -13.57 -5.15
CA LYS A 223 10.98 -12.96 -5.98
C LYS A 223 10.30 -11.86 -5.16
N ARG A 224 10.20 -10.68 -5.75
CA ARG A 224 9.56 -9.49 -5.15
C ARG A 224 8.40 -9.07 -6.03
N THR A 225 7.24 -8.81 -5.45
CA THR A 225 6.05 -8.40 -6.18
C THR A 225 5.19 -7.48 -5.31
N PHE A 226 4.33 -6.71 -5.97
CA PHE A 226 3.39 -5.80 -5.33
C PHE A 226 1.96 -6.16 -5.74
N THR A 227 1.01 -5.98 -4.84
CA THR A 227 -0.42 -6.13 -5.13
C THR A 227 -1.23 -5.16 -4.28
N ILE A 228 -2.38 -4.72 -4.77
CA ILE A 228 -3.36 -3.94 -3.98
C ILE A 228 -4.38 -4.85 -3.28
N GLN A 229 -4.46 -6.10 -3.71
CA GLN A 229 -5.37 -7.09 -3.15
C GLN A 229 -4.72 -7.74 -1.93
N ASN A 230 -5.55 -8.16 -0.98
CA ASN A 230 -5.10 -8.91 0.20
C ASN A 230 -4.78 -10.40 -0.11
N TRP A 231 -4.44 -10.68 -1.36
CA TRP A 231 -4.06 -11.99 -1.83
C TRP A 231 -3.12 -11.91 -3.03
N TYR A 232 -2.37 -12.99 -3.25
CA TYR A 232 -1.42 -13.12 -4.34
C TYR A 232 -1.32 -14.56 -4.85
N LYS A 233 -1.46 -14.75 -6.16
CA LYS A 233 -1.34 -16.06 -6.79
C LYS A 233 0.14 -16.41 -7.04
N ILE A 234 0.58 -17.52 -6.49
CA ILE A 234 1.95 -18.02 -6.62
C ILE A 234 2.05 -18.88 -7.88
N GLU A 235 2.92 -18.50 -8.81
CA GLU A 235 3.07 -19.18 -10.12
C GLU A 235 3.92 -20.47 -10.07
N SER A 236 4.71 -20.70 -9.00
CA SER A 236 5.61 -21.85 -8.91
C SER A 236 5.76 -22.32 -7.47
N MET A 237 5.64 -23.64 -7.23
CA MET A 237 5.64 -24.24 -5.89
C MET A 237 7.03 -24.66 -5.38
N HIS A 238 8.12 -24.29 -6.05
CA HIS A 238 9.45 -24.70 -5.62
C HIS A 238 9.91 -23.87 -4.41
N GLU A 239 9.44 -24.30 -3.23
CA GLU A 239 9.88 -23.92 -1.87
C GLU A 239 9.99 -22.41 -1.65
N LEU A 240 8.85 -21.73 -1.54
CA LEU A 240 8.78 -20.28 -1.33
C LEU A 240 8.48 -19.96 0.13
N GLU A 241 9.49 -19.52 0.88
CA GLU A 241 9.26 -18.82 2.14
C GLU A 241 8.79 -17.40 1.81
N CYS A 242 7.51 -17.11 2.01
CA CYS A 242 6.92 -15.82 1.66
C CYS A 242 6.63 -14.99 2.91
N LYS A 243 6.91 -13.69 2.79
CA LYS A 243 6.57 -12.67 3.77
C LYS A 243 5.91 -11.48 3.08
N VAL A 244 4.98 -10.85 3.78
CA VAL A 244 4.18 -9.74 3.24
C VAL A 244 4.29 -8.54 4.17
N ALA A 245 4.52 -7.36 3.61
CA ALA A 245 4.49 -6.09 4.32
C ALA A 245 3.44 -5.17 3.67
N ALA A 246 2.76 -4.36 4.47
CA ALA A 246 1.85 -3.34 3.99
C ALA A 246 2.58 -2.01 3.83
N CYS A 247 2.55 -1.43 2.64
CA CYS A 247 3.15 -0.14 2.33
C CYS A 247 2.03 0.87 2.00
N PRO A 248 2.10 2.13 2.47
CA PRO A 248 1.24 3.17 1.94
C PRO A 248 1.48 3.33 0.42
N ARG A 249 0.41 3.52 -0.36
CA ARG A 249 0.51 3.68 -1.83
C ARG A 249 1.18 5.00 -2.23
N GLN A 250 1.13 6.00 -1.36
CA GLN A 250 1.73 7.31 -1.62
C GLN A 250 3.23 7.29 -1.30
N ILE A 251 4.03 7.84 -2.23
CA ILE A 251 5.51 7.88 -2.24
C ILE A 251 6.05 8.89 -1.19
N PHE A 252 5.33 9.12 -0.11
CA PHE A 252 5.88 9.87 1.02
C PHE A 252 6.90 8.97 1.72
N ASN A 253 7.90 9.56 2.38
CA ASN A 253 9.00 8.92 3.12
C ASN A 253 8.57 7.95 4.26
N GLN A 254 7.36 7.41 4.22
CA GLN A 254 6.84 6.43 5.16
C GLN A 254 7.39 5.04 4.83
N SER A 255 8.01 4.41 5.82
CA SER A 255 8.43 3.01 5.72
C SER A 255 7.23 2.07 5.68
N CYS A 256 7.36 0.97 4.96
CA CYS A 256 6.40 -0.13 5.04
C CYS A 256 6.30 -0.65 6.47
N SER A 257 5.19 -1.35 6.78
CA SER A 257 5.08 -2.13 8.00
C SER A 257 6.22 -3.16 8.12
N PRO A 258 6.45 -3.70 9.32
CA PRO A 258 7.18 -4.95 9.44
C PRO A 258 6.54 -6.04 8.58
N PHE A 259 7.32 -7.07 8.25
CA PHE A 259 6.78 -8.25 7.60
C PHE A 259 5.88 -9.03 8.55
N ALA A 260 4.81 -9.59 8.00
CA ALA A 260 4.00 -10.62 8.65
C ALA A 260 4.87 -11.82 9.04
N GLU A 261 4.38 -12.62 9.99
CA GLU A 261 5.03 -13.86 10.39
C GLU A 261 5.23 -14.76 9.17
N ILE A 262 6.42 -15.35 9.08
CA ILE A 262 6.86 -16.14 7.94
C ILE A 262 6.04 -17.43 7.89
N ILE A 263 5.54 -17.76 6.70
CA ILE A 263 4.83 -19.01 6.49
C ILE A 263 5.53 -19.84 5.44
N TYR A 264 5.64 -21.12 5.76
CA TYR A 264 6.06 -22.17 4.85
C TYR A 264 4.79 -22.71 4.17
N PRO A 265 4.46 -22.28 2.94
CA PRO A 265 3.24 -22.67 2.25
C PRO A 265 3.15 -24.18 2.07
N PHE A 266 4.28 -24.88 2.12
CA PHE A 266 4.38 -26.31 1.88
C PHE A 266 5.29 -26.98 2.93
N ARG A 267 4.69 -27.57 3.97
CA ARG A 267 5.16 -28.88 4.45
C ARG A 267 4.32 -29.92 3.73
N VAL A 268 4.74 -30.35 2.54
CA VAL A 268 4.37 -31.70 2.16
C VAL A 268 5.05 -32.56 3.22
N ARG A 269 4.27 -32.99 4.22
CA ARG A 269 4.47 -34.37 4.64
C ARG A 269 4.23 -35.14 3.36
N LYS A 270 5.30 -35.38 2.57
CA LYS A 270 5.30 -36.48 1.60
C LYS A 270 4.58 -37.57 2.36
N PRO A 271 3.46 -38.13 1.87
CA PRO A 271 2.84 -39.23 2.57
C PRO A 271 4.00 -40.17 2.81
N VAL A 272 4.41 -40.28 4.07
CA VAL A 272 5.48 -41.18 4.44
C VAL A 272 4.72 -42.47 4.34
N VAL A 273 4.64 -43.00 3.11
CA VAL A 273 4.13 -44.33 2.86
C VAL A 273 5.02 -45.13 3.79
N PRO A 274 4.45 -45.65 4.89
CA PRO A 274 5.27 -46.28 5.89
C PRO A 274 6.09 -47.33 5.16
N MET A 275 7.38 -47.45 5.46
CA MET A 275 8.25 -48.34 4.70
C MET A 275 7.64 -49.76 4.59
N PHE A 276 6.84 -50.16 5.58
CA PHE A 276 6.06 -51.40 5.58
C PHE A 276 4.99 -51.50 4.47
N MET A 277 4.29 -50.42 4.11
CA MET A 277 3.30 -50.44 3.01
C MET A 277 3.98 -50.68 1.66
N ILE A 278 5.16 -50.08 1.44
CA ILE A 278 5.98 -50.38 0.25
C ILE A 278 6.39 -51.85 0.24
N THR A 279 6.84 -52.39 1.40
CA THR A 279 7.18 -53.82 1.47
C THR A 279 5.98 -54.73 1.25
N ILE A 280 4.78 -54.38 1.73
CA ILE A 280 3.57 -55.17 1.51
C ILE A 280 3.21 -55.19 0.03
N ILE A 281 3.29 -54.05 -0.66
CA ILE A 281 3.03 -53.96 -2.10
C ILE A 281 4.03 -54.83 -2.89
N ILE A 282 5.32 -54.80 -2.52
CA ILE A 282 6.35 -55.63 -3.16
C ILE A 282 6.11 -57.12 -2.90
N ILE A 283 5.81 -57.50 -1.66
CA ILE A 283 5.55 -58.91 -1.28
C ILE A 283 4.30 -59.43 -1.99
N SER A 284 3.21 -58.66 -2.01
CA SER A 284 1.98 -59.06 -2.70
C SER A 284 2.17 -59.17 -4.22
N ALA A 285 2.92 -58.27 -4.84
CA ALA A 285 3.31 -58.39 -6.25
C ALA A 285 4.13 -59.67 -6.52
N LEU A 286 5.09 -60.00 -5.64
CA LEU A 286 5.86 -61.24 -5.74
C LEU A 286 4.97 -62.48 -5.60
N ILE A 287 4.05 -62.51 -4.62
CA ILE A 287 3.12 -63.64 -4.44
C ILE A 287 2.25 -63.83 -5.68
N ILE A 288 1.75 -62.76 -6.29
CA ILE A 288 0.95 -62.84 -7.51
C ILE A 288 1.80 -63.38 -8.69
N LEU A 289 3.03 -62.88 -8.87
CA LEU A 289 3.97 -63.36 -9.90
C LEU A 289 4.29 -64.86 -9.72
N TYR A 290 4.60 -65.29 -8.50
CA TYR A 290 4.86 -66.70 -8.20
C TYR A 290 3.59 -67.55 -8.38
N GLY A 291 2.44 -67.09 -7.90
CA GLY A 291 1.15 -67.77 -8.03
C GLY A 291 0.74 -67.97 -9.48
N LEU A 292 0.95 -66.98 -10.35
CA LEU A 292 0.67 -67.09 -11.79
C LEU A 292 1.67 -67.99 -12.53
N SER A 293 2.90 -68.13 -12.03
CA SER A 293 3.91 -69.01 -12.66
C SER A 293 3.59 -70.50 -12.52
N ILE A 294 2.86 -70.89 -11.47
CA ILE A 294 2.50 -72.29 -11.18
C ILE A 294 1.56 -72.88 -12.25
N PRO A 295 0.40 -72.27 -12.58
CA PRO A 295 -0.47 -72.79 -13.63
C PRO A 295 0.16 -72.66 -15.02
N LEU A 296 1.00 -71.65 -15.28
CA LEU A 296 1.75 -71.56 -16.54
C LEU A 296 2.74 -72.72 -16.72
N ARG A 297 3.38 -73.21 -15.64
CA ARG A 297 4.23 -74.41 -15.70
C ARG A 297 3.45 -75.70 -15.90
N ILE A 298 2.20 -75.76 -15.46
CA ILE A 298 1.35 -76.95 -15.59
C ILE A 298 0.71 -77.00 -16.99
N CYS A 299 0.30 -75.85 -17.54
CA CYS A 299 -0.38 -75.80 -18.84
C CYS A 299 0.57 -75.83 -20.04
N ILE A 300 1.79 -75.31 -19.91
CA ILE A 300 2.77 -75.37 -20.99
C ILE A 300 3.67 -76.58 -20.74
N ASN A 301 3.29 -77.71 -21.31
CA ASN A 301 4.13 -78.90 -21.41
C ASN A 301 5.25 -78.60 -22.43
N ILE A 302 6.15 -77.68 -22.06
CA ILE A 302 7.34 -77.38 -22.84
C ILE A 302 8.19 -78.63 -22.74
N LYS A 303 8.21 -79.44 -23.81
CA LYS A 303 9.35 -80.31 -24.06
C LYS A 303 10.57 -79.43 -24.03
N ILE A 304 11.29 -79.49 -22.91
CA ILE A 304 12.62 -78.90 -22.79
C ILE A 304 13.47 -79.67 -23.79
N HIS A 305 13.50 -79.20 -25.03
CA HIS A 305 14.54 -79.58 -25.96
C HIS A 305 15.84 -79.20 -25.26
N GLU A 306 16.68 -80.20 -25.01
CA GLU A 306 18.02 -80.04 -24.48
C GLU A 306 18.72 -78.91 -25.25
N PHE A 307 18.75 -77.73 -24.64
CA PHE A 307 19.57 -76.65 -25.12
C PHE A 307 21.00 -77.07 -24.83
N SER A 308 21.72 -77.40 -25.89
CA SER A 308 23.14 -77.67 -25.83
C SER A 308 23.85 -76.50 -25.14
N PRO A 309 24.90 -76.77 -24.36
CA PRO A 309 25.59 -75.72 -23.61
C PRO A 309 26.21 -74.71 -24.59
N PHE A 310 25.58 -73.53 -24.67
CA PHE A 310 26.10 -72.38 -25.39
C PHE A 310 27.42 -71.94 -24.74
N LYS A 311 28.53 -72.48 -25.24
CA LYS A 311 29.87 -71.91 -25.14
C LYS A 311 29.89 -70.57 -25.89
N ASN A 312 29.48 -69.46 -25.28
CA ASN A 312 29.92 -68.13 -25.73
C ASN A 312 29.77 -67.06 -24.63
N LEU A 313 30.55 -67.23 -23.58
CA LEU A 313 30.75 -66.27 -22.50
C LEU A 313 31.76 -65.16 -22.90
N LYS A 314 31.57 -64.50 -24.04
CA LYS A 314 32.43 -63.37 -24.47
C LYS A 314 31.70 -62.03 -24.63
N PHE A 315 30.37 -62.00 -24.62
CA PHE A 315 29.62 -60.77 -24.93
C PHE A 315 29.29 -59.89 -23.71
N PHE A 316 29.26 -60.44 -22.48
CA PHE A 316 28.86 -59.68 -21.29
C PHE A 316 29.95 -58.81 -20.64
N LYS A 317 31.21 -58.88 -21.10
CA LYS A 317 32.29 -58.07 -20.52
C LYS A 317 32.29 -56.60 -21.00
N LYS A 318 31.45 -56.21 -21.95
CA LYS A 318 31.45 -54.84 -22.53
C LYS A 318 30.36 -53.90 -21.98
N LEU A 319 29.45 -54.39 -21.15
CA LEU A 319 28.33 -53.59 -20.61
C LEU A 319 28.52 -53.13 -19.16
N LEU A 320 29.59 -53.56 -18.48
CA LEU A 320 29.91 -53.18 -17.10
C LEU A 320 31.06 -52.16 -16.99
N SER A 321 31.45 -51.51 -18.10
CA SER A 321 32.55 -50.52 -18.11
C SER A 321 32.12 -49.13 -18.60
N ARG A 322 30.89 -48.69 -18.31
CA ARG A 322 30.47 -47.31 -18.57
C ARG A 322 29.79 -46.69 -17.36
#